data_AF-A0A564YBG9-F1
#
_entry.id   AF-A0A564YBG9-F1
#
_cell.length_a   1.000
_cell.length_b   1.000
_cell.length_c   1.000
_cell.angle_alpha   90.00
_cell.angle_beta   90.00
_cell.angle_gamma   90.00
#
_symmetry.space_group_name_H-M   'P 1'
#
loop_
_entity.id
_entity.type
_entity.pdbx_description
1 polymer ?
#
loop_
_entity_poly.entity_id
_entity_poly.type
_entity_poly.pdbx_seq_one_letter_code
_entity_poly.pdbx_strand_id
1 'polypeptide(L)'
;NYQTTDDDDHSSPIDGIDFSPFQEPEDHYSTSQQSLTYYFLISDTINLLAHGISRLASKVPIHPPSRIMCQTNEIWSQGAHLVTEIKSVKGEEFRGYTGYVEFDSNGRRKNTNITILELSQDGTQEYGYWNEKDRLVVTKNFSTTQAEIYKELTGQVLRVATIEEVPFMMYKGPME
;
A
#
# COMPACT_ATOMS: atom_id res chain seq x y z
N ASN A 1 56.42 -49.52 24.36
CA ASN A 1 56.52 -48.60 25.51
C ASN A 1 56.66 -47.19 24.95
N TYR A 2 55.65 -46.33 24.77
CA TYR A 2 54.29 -46.12 25.29
C TYR A 2 53.45 -45.56 24.09
N GLN A 3 52.23 -46.01 23.75
CA GLN A 3 50.88 -45.47 24.16
C GLN A 3 50.81 -43.93 24.22
N THR A 4 49.89 -43.17 23.59
CA THR A 4 48.61 -43.42 22.87
C THR A 4 48.08 -42.14 22.19
N THR A 5 47.26 -42.33 21.12
CA THR A 5 46.08 -41.56 20.61
C THR A 5 46.29 -40.15 20.02
N ASP A 6 46.11 -39.94 18.71
CA ASP A 6 44.84 -39.74 17.92
C ASP A 6 44.25 -38.33 18.23
N ASP A 7 43.90 -37.42 17.31
CA ASP A 7 43.51 -37.48 15.90
C ASP A 7 43.75 -36.12 15.20
N ASP A 8 43.88 -36.18 13.88
CA ASP A 8 43.93 -35.09 12.89
C ASP A 8 42.61 -34.32 12.75
N ASP A 9 42.66 -32.99 12.59
CA ASP A 9 41.69 -32.27 11.73
C ASP A 9 42.21 -30.87 11.34
N HIS A 10 42.67 -30.71 10.09
CA HIS A 10 42.88 -29.42 9.43
C HIS A 10 42.40 -29.50 7.98
N SER A 11 41.15 -29.13 7.73
CA SER A 11 40.76 -28.56 6.44
C SER A 11 39.53 -27.67 6.57
N SER A 12 39.62 -26.45 6.05
CA SER A 12 38.48 -25.54 5.88
C SER A 12 37.55 -26.07 4.79
N PRO A 13 36.24 -25.79 4.88
CA PRO A 13 35.63 -25.04 3.78
C PRO A 13 34.57 -24.02 4.23
N ILE A 14 34.57 -22.90 3.52
CA ILE A 14 33.39 -22.06 3.31
C ILE A 14 32.41 -22.89 2.46
N ASP A 15 31.27 -23.28 3.03
CA ASP A 15 30.01 -23.53 2.31
C ASP A 15 28.89 -23.86 3.31
N GLY A 16 27.73 -23.22 3.14
CA GLY A 16 26.48 -23.61 3.80
C GLY A 16 25.89 -22.59 4.79
N ILE A 17 25.42 -21.44 4.30
CA ILE A 17 24.32 -20.73 4.98
C ILE A 17 23.03 -21.21 4.32
N ASP A 18 22.34 -22.11 5.03
CA ASP A 18 21.02 -22.62 4.68
C ASP A 18 19.96 -21.54 4.90
N PHE A 19 19.46 -20.95 3.82
CA PHE A 19 18.27 -20.09 3.83
C PHE A 19 17.00 -20.95 3.71
N SER A 20 16.75 -21.77 4.72
CA SER A 20 15.44 -22.38 4.92
C SER A 20 14.54 -21.34 5.62
N PRO A 21 13.37 -20.96 5.06
CA PRO A 21 12.41 -20.16 5.80
C PRO A 21 11.93 -20.98 6.99
N PHE A 22 12.08 -20.46 8.21
CA PHE A 22 11.44 -21.03 9.38
C PHE A 22 9.93 -21.09 9.13
N GLN A 23 9.42 -22.30 8.91
CA GLN A 23 7.98 -22.57 8.83
C GLN A 23 7.44 -22.59 10.28
N GLU A 24 7.11 -21.41 10.81
CA GLU A 24 6.33 -21.32 12.05
C GLU A 24 4.86 -21.71 11.79
N PRO A 25 4.18 -22.35 12.76
CA PRO A 25 2.83 -22.86 12.58
C PRO A 25 1.82 -21.73 12.35
N GLU A 26 0.90 -21.93 11.40
CA GLU A 26 -0.12 -20.95 11.02
C GLU A 26 -1.17 -20.75 12.12
N ASP A 27 -0.96 -19.73 12.94
CA ASP A 27 -2.05 -19.06 13.65
C ASP A 27 -2.56 -17.90 12.78
N HIS A 28 -3.78 -18.04 12.24
CA HIS A 28 -4.47 -17.00 11.47
C HIS A 28 -4.84 -15.78 12.36
N TYR A 29 -3.84 -14.97 12.68
CA TYR A 29 -4.03 -13.60 13.11
C TYR A 29 -3.63 -12.72 11.94
N SER A 30 -4.59 -12.02 11.31
CA SER A 30 -4.30 -11.01 10.29
C SER A 30 -3.52 -9.87 10.94
N THR A 31 -2.20 -10.04 11.02
CA THR A 31 -1.28 -9.06 11.53
C THR A 31 -0.95 -8.11 10.39
N SER A 32 -1.40 -6.87 10.51
CA SER A 32 -1.08 -5.77 9.59
C SER A 32 0.42 -5.62 9.29
N GLN A 33 1.29 -6.17 10.15
CA GLN A 33 2.74 -6.23 10.01
C GLN A 33 3.24 -7.08 8.83
N GLN A 34 2.40 -7.94 8.24
CA GLN A 34 2.75 -8.76 7.06
C GLN A 34 2.11 -8.27 5.76
N SER A 35 1.49 -7.08 5.74
CA SER A 35 0.92 -6.56 4.50
C SER A 35 2.02 -6.16 3.51
N LEU A 36 1.88 -6.54 2.24
CA LEU A 36 2.81 -6.14 1.17
C LEU A 36 2.95 -4.60 1.08
N THR A 37 1.88 -3.88 1.38
CA THR A 37 1.88 -2.41 1.46
C THR A 37 2.83 -1.89 2.53
N TYR A 38 2.89 -2.52 3.70
CA TYR A 38 3.82 -2.14 4.77
C TYR A 38 5.28 -2.31 4.32
N TYR A 39 5.59 -3.40 3.61
CA TYR A 39 6.91 -3.60 3.02
C TYR A 39 7.26 -2.49 2.02
N PHE A 40 6.35 -2.13 1.11
CA PHE A 40 6.58 -1.04 0.16
C PHE A 40 6.78 0.31 0.84
N LEU A 41 6.04 0.60 1.93
CA LEU A 41 6.25 1.81 2.72
C LEU A 41 7.63 1.86 3.40
N ILE A 42 8.12 0.73 3.92
CA ILE A 42 9.48 0.64 4.48
C ILE A 42 10.52 0.88 3.38
N SER A 43 10.37 0.22 2.24
CA SER A 43 11.29 0.36 1.11
C SER A 43 11.35 1.82 0.62
N ASP A 44 10.19 2.46 0.47
CA ASP A 44 10.11 3.88 0.12
C ASP A 44 10.79 4.77 1.17
N THR A 45 10.65 4.45 2.45
CA THR A 45 11.26 5.21 3.56
C THR A 45 12.79 5.15 3.50
N ILE A 46 13.36 3.97 3.28
CA ILE A 46 14.82 3.79 3.20
C ILE A 46 15.36 4.54 1.97
N ASN A 47 14.71 4.40 0.82
CA ASN A 47 15.10 5.09 -0.41
C ASN A 47 14.99 6.61 -0.27
N LEU A 48 13.93 7.10 0.38
CA LEU A 48 13.73 8.52 0.64
C LEU A 48 14.79 9.09 1.59
N LEU A 49 15.15 8.33 2.64
CA LEU A 49 16.23 8.71 3.55
C LEU A 49 17.57 8.81 2.81
N ALA A 50 17.90 7.81 1.99
CA ALA A 50 19.12 7.82 1.18
C ALA A 50 19.14 9.01 0.20
N HIS A 51 18.00 9.30 -0.43
CA HIS A 51 17.84 10.47 -1.31
C HIS A 51 18.08 11.78 -0.55
N GLY A 52 17.50 11.94 0.64
CA GLY A 52 17.70 13.12 1.49
C GLY A 52 19.15 13.30 1.95
N ILE A 53 19.82 12.21 2.35
CA ILE A 53 21.25 12.22 2.74
C ILE A 53 22.11 12.62 1.53
N SER A 54 21.85 12.05 0.35
CA SER A 54 22.58 12.39 -0.88
C SER A 54 22.45 13.87 -1.24
N ARG A 55 21.24 14.43 -1.16
CA ARG A 55 20.99 15.87 -1.37
C ARG A 55 21.73 16.74 -0.35
N LEU A 56 21.70 16.37 0.92
CA LEU A 56 22.44 17.10 1.95
C LEU A 56 23.95 17.05 1.70
N ALA A 57 24.49 15.87 1.38
CA ALA A 57 25.91 15.66 1.12
C ALA A 57 26.43 16.49 -0.07
N SER A 58 25.57 16.74 -1.07
CA SER A 58 25.90 17.61 -2.20
C SER A 58 26.04 19.09 -1.83
N LYS A 59 25.45 19.51 -0.70
CA LYS A 59 25.40 20.92 -0.26
C LYS A 59 26.41 21.21 0.84
N VAL A 60 26.60 20.28 1.77
CA VAL A 60 27.45 20.45 2.95
C VAL A 60 28.14 19.14 3.34
N PRO A 61 29.36 19.20 3.91
CA PRO A 61 30.02 18.01 4.43
C PRO A 61 29.25 17.45 5.63
N ILE A 62 28.83 16.20 5.53
CA ILE A 62 28.06 15.53 6.58
C ILE A 62 29.00 15.06 7.68
N HIS A 63 28.82 15.62 8.88
CA HIS A 63 29.47 15.11 10.09
C HIS A 63 28.53 14.15 10.83
N PRO A 64 28.97 12.93 11.17
CA PRO A 64 28.15 11.98 11.91
C PRO A 64 27.75 12.56 13.27
N PRO A 65 26.55 12.24 13.77
CA PRO A 65 26.11 12.72 15.08
C PRO A 65 27.07 12.22 16.18
N SER A 66 27.47 13.12 17.06
CA SER A 66 28.13 12.76 18.32
C SER A 66 27.17 11.93 19.18
N ARG A 67 27.67 11.23 20.21
CA ARG A 67 26.81 10.51 21.15
C ARG A 67 25.83 11.51 21.79
N ILE A 68 24.53 11.32 21.56
CA ILE A 68 23.46 12.09 22.19
C ILE A 68 22.89 11.27 23.34
N MET A 69 22.56 11.92 24.45
CA MET A 69 21.90 11.30 25.61
C MET A 69 20.54 11.97 25.86
N CYS A 70 19.54 11.20 26.29
CA CYS A 70 18.20 11.75 26.57
C CYS A 70 18.18 12.73 27.76
N GLN A 71 19.20 12.70 28.62
CA GLN A 71 19.37 13.61 29.76
C GLN A 71 20.02 14.95 29.37
N THR A 72 20.66 15.03 28.19
CA THR A 72 21.30 16.25 27.69
C THR A 72 20.42 16.92 26.64
N ASN A 73 20.49 18.25 26.54
CA ASN A 73 19.81 19.01 25.49
C ASN A 73 20.65 19.08 24.20
N GLU A 74 21.54 18.11 23.99
CA GLU A 74 22.41 18.07 22.82
C GLU A 74 21.60 17.59 21.61
N ILE A 75 21.79 18.25 20.47
CA ILE A 75 21.12 17.91 19.22
C ILE A 75 22.15 17.76 18.10
N TRP A 76 21.84 16.93 17.12
CA TRP A 76 22.64 16.88 15.90
C TRP A 76 22.37 18.15 15.07
N SER A 77 23.39 19.01 14.96
CA SER A 77 23.29 20.32 14.30
C SER A 77 22.78 20.25 12.86
N GLN A 78 23.09 19.17 12.13
CA GLN A 78 22.69 18.98 10.74
C GLN A 78 21.34 18.24 10.58
N GLY A 79 20.74 17.78 11.68
CA GLY A 79 19.48 17.02 11.64
C GLY A 79 18.33 17.81 11.03
N ALA A 80 18.20 19.10 11.38
CA ALA A 80 17.18 19.97 10.81
C ALA A 80 17.35 20.19 9.30
N HIS A 81 18.60 20.28 8.83
CA HIS A 81 18.90 20.38 7.41
C HIS A 81 18.55 19.09 6.67
N LEU A 82 18.88 17.92 7.23
CA LEU A 82 18.49 16.63 6.65
C LEU A 82 16.97 16.49 6.51
N VAL A 83 16.22 16.80 7.58
CA VAL A 83 14.75 16.78 7.56
C VAL A 83 14.19 17.73 6.50
N THR A 84 14.81 18.89 6.33
CA THR A 84 14.43 19.86 5.29
C THR A 84 14.67 19.31 3.89
N GLU A 85 15.83 18.67 3.65
CA GLU A 85 16.12 18.04 2.35
C GLU A 85 15.13 16.91 2.03
N ILE A 86 14.81 16.05 3.01
CA ILE A 86 13.81 14.99 2.86
C ILE A 86 12.42 15.57 2.53
N LYS A 87 11.99 16.61 3.26
CA LYS A 87 10.67 17.23 3.06
C LYS A 87 10.57 18.06 1.77
N SER A 88 11.70 18.46 1.20
CA SER A 88 11.73 19.30 0.00
C SER A 88 11.40 18.57 -1.30
N VAL A 89 11.34 17.23 -1.25
CA VAL A 89 11.00 16.35 -2.37
C VAL A 89 9.60 16.66 -2.88
N LYS A 90 9.48 16.88 -4.19
CA LYS A 90 8.21 17.15 -4.88
C LYS A 90 8.19 16.56 -6.30
N GLY A 91 6.99 16.24 -6.78
CA GLY A 91 6.77 15.83 -8.17
C GLY A 91 7.63 14.62 -8.57
N GLU A 92 8.35 14.74 -9.68
CA GLU A 92 9.15 13.65 -10.25
C GLU A 92 10.53 13.47 -9.61
N GLU A 93 10.91 14.30 -8.63
CA GLU A 93 12.22 14.19 -7.95
C GLU A 93 12.38 12.87 -7.17
N PHE A 94 11.27 12.27 -6.73
CA PHE A 94 11.26 10.99 -6.05
C PHE A 94 9.95 10.24 -6.32
N ARG A 95 10.09 8.98 -6.74
CA ARG A 95 8.97 8.06 -6.92
C ARG A 95 9.29 6.73 -6.24
N GLY A 96 8.48 6.39 -5.24
CA GLY A 96 8.53 5.11 -4.56
C GLY A 96 7.57 4.09 -5.18
N TYR A 97 7.52 2.89 -4.58
CA TYR A 97 6.54 1.85 -4.88
C TYR A 97 5.11 2.32 -4.59
N THR A 98 4.92 3.17 -3.59
CA THR A 98 3.62 3.78 -3.28
C THR A 98 3.33 5.05 -4.08
N GLY A 99 4.07 5.31 -5.16
CA GLY A 99 3.89 6.45 -6.05
C GLY A 99 4.73 7.67 -5.67
N TYR A 100 4.28 8.85 -6.10
CA TYR A 100 4.96 10.11 -5.77
C TYR A 100 4.86 10.42 -4.28
N VAL A 101 5.94 11.00 -3.74
CA VAL A 101 6.01 11.40 -2.34
C VAL A 101 6.17 12.91 -2.27
N GLU A 102 5.27 13.54 -1.52
CA GLU A 102 5.33 14.97 -1.23
C GLU A 102 4.92 15.19 0.23
N PHE A 103 5.55 16.14 0.90
CA PHE A 103 5.25 16.47 2.30
C PHE A 103 4.65 17.87 2.44
N ASP A 104 3.78 18.02 3.45
CA ASP A 104 3.33 19.32 3.92
C ASP A 104 4.37 20.00 4.85
N SER A 105 4.04 21.19 5.35
CA SER A 105 4.91 21.93 6.29
C SER A 105 5.16 21.17 7.59
N ASN A 106 4.27 20.25 7.97
CA ASN A 106 4.35 19.45 9.19
C ASN A 106 5.05 18.10 8.96
N GLY A 107 5.42 17.77 7.72
CA GLY A 107 6.01 16.47 7.37
C GLY A 107 4.99 15.35 7.16
N ARG A 108 3.70 15.67 7.00
CA ARG A 108 2.69 14.70 6.60
C ARG A 108 2.72 14.51 5.10
N ARG A 109 2.62 13.26 4.65
CA ARG A 109 2.50 12.97 3.22
C ARG A 109 1.20 13.57 2.69
N LYS A 110 1.28 14.26 1.55
CA LYS A 110 0.13 14.85 0.85
C LYS A 110 0.17 14.46 -0.63
N ASN A 111 -0.87 14.86 -1.37
CA ASN A 111 -0.98 14.55 -2.81
C ASN A 111 -0.91 13.04 -3.12
N THR A 112 -1.50 12.22 -2.23
CA THR A 112 -1.57 10.77 -2.41
C THR A 112 -2.72 10.42 -3.36
N ASN A 113 -2.45 9.49 -4.26
CA ASN A 113 -3.47 8.88 -5.11
C ASN A 113 -3.83 7.49 -4.57
N ILE A 114 -5.10 7.27 -4.27
CA ILE A 114 -5.62 6.03 -3.69
C ILE A 114 -6.57 5.39 -4.69
N THR A 115 -6.21 4.21 -5.19
CA THR A 115 -7.11 3.40 -6.01
C THR A 115 -8.22 2.82 -5.15
N ILE A 116 -9.46 2.97 -5.60
CA ILE A 116 -10.64 2.40 -4.97
C ILE A 116 -11.02 1.14 -5.72
N LEU A 117 -11.18 0.07 -4.96
CA LEU A 117 -11.49 -1.25 -5.47
C LEU A 117 -12.94 -1.61 -5.13
N GLU A 118 -13.62 -2.23 -6.07
CA GLU A 118 -14.94 -2.83 -5.91
C GLU A 118 -14.80 -4.35 -6.02
N LEU A 119 -15.52 -5.07 -5.16
CA LEU A 119 -15.62 -6.52 -5.26
C LEU A 119 -16.81 -6.89 -6.15
N SER A 120 -16.56 -7.64 -7.22
CA SER A 120 -17.55 -8.16 -8.14
C SER A 120 -17.56 -9.70 -8.13
N GLN A 121 -18.49 -10.31 -8.89
CA GLN A 121 -18.51 -11.77 -9.08
C GLN A 121 -17.23 -12.29 -9.76
N ASP A 122 -16.62 -11.48 -10.61
CA ASP A 122 -15.39 -11.83 -11.34
C ASP A 122 -14.11 -11.46 -10.55
N GLY A 123 -14.28 -10.99 -9.31
CA GLY A 123 -13.19 -10.61 -8.41
C GLY A 123 -13.11 -9.11 -8.16
N THR A 124 -11.98 -8.70 -7.59
CA THR A 124 -11.71 -7.29 -7.26
C THR A 124 -11.31 -6.51 -8.50
N GLN A 125 -12.03 -5.44 -8.79
CA GLN A 125 -11.80 -4.57 -9.93
C GLN A 125 -11.64 -3.11 -9.50
N GLU A 126 -10.96 -2.31 -10.31
CA GLU A 126 -10.85 -0.87 -10.06
C GLU A 126 -12.20 -0.19 -10.29
N TYR A 127 -12.68 0.50 -9.26
CA TYR A 127 -13.87 1.34 -9.33
C TYR A 127 -13.51 2.76 -9.77
N GLY A 128 -12.36 3.24 -9.31
CA GLY A 128 -11.97 4.63 -9.42
C GLY A 128 -10.71 4.94 -8.64
N TYR A 129 -10.45 6.22 -8.49
CA TYR A 129 -9.39 6.71 -7.63
C TYR A 129 -9.85 7.90 -6.80
N TRP A 130 -9.15 8.14 -5.70
CA TRP A 130 -9.30 9.32 -4.88
C TRP A 130 -7.96 10.02 -4.71
N ASN A 131 -7.96 11.33 -4.89
CA ASN A 131 -6.86 12.18 -4.47
C ASN A 131 -7.40 13.51 -3.92
N GLU A 132 -6.54 14.32 -3.31
CA GLU A 132 -6.95 15.58 -2.68
C GLU A 132 -7.51 16.60 -3.70
N LYS A 133 -7.02 16.58 -4.93
CA LYS A 133 -7.36 17.55 -5.99
C LYS A 133 -8.69 17.23 -6.66
N ASP A 134 -8.83 16.01 -7.16
CA ASP A 134 -9.94 15.55 -7.98
C ASP A 134 -11.06 14.92 -7.12
N ARG A 135 -10.79 14.67 -5.83
CA ARG A 135 -11.65 13.90 -4.92
C ARG A 135 -11.90 12.51 -5.51
N LEU A 136 -13.09 11.95 -5.28
CA LEU A 136 -13.48 10.67 -5.85
C LEU A 136 -13.76 10.83 -7.35
N VAL A 137 -13.02 10.09 -8.17
CA VAL A 137 -13.26 9.96 -9.60
C VAL A 137 -13.58 8.49 -9.91
N VAL A 138 -14.76 8.25 -10.47
CA VAL A 138 -15.18 6.91 -10.88
C VAL A 138 -14.67 6.65 -12.29
N THR A 139 -13.85 5.60 -12.45
CA THR A 139 -13.28 5.18 -13.73
C THR A 139 -13.93 3.90 -14.26
N LYS A 140 -14.78 3.25 -13.46
CA LYS A 140 -15.55 2.07 -13.87
C LYS A 140 -16.38 2.35 -15.13
N ASN A 141 -16.27 1.44 -16.11
CA ASN A 141 -17.08 1.52 -17.32
C ASN A 141 -18.52 1.02 -17.04
N PHE A 142 -19.46 1.96 -16.93
CA PHE A 142 -20.87 1.66 -16.68
C PHE A 142 -21.59 0.96 -17.84
N SER A 143 -21.01 0.94 -19.06
CA SER A 143 -21.57 0.13 -20.15
C SER A 143 -21.57 -1.35 -19.81
N THR A 144 -20.58 -1.82 -19.05
CA THR A 144 -20.51 -3.18 -18.52
C THR A 144 -21.53 -3.37 -17.39
N THR A 145 -21.71 -2.35 -16.54
CA THR A 145 -22.69 -2.35 -15.44
C THR A 145 -24.13 -2.46 -15.92
N GLN A 146 -24.49 -1.86 -17.04
CA GLN A 146 -25.84 -2.00 -17.57
C GLN A 146 -26.10 -3.42 -18.09
N ALA A 147 -25.12 -4.04 -18.76
CA ALA A 147 -25.18 -5.45 -19.14
C ALA A 147 -25.21 -6.39 -17.93
N GLU A 148 -24.46 -6.08 -16.87
CA GLU A 148 -24.51 -6.78 -15.58
C GLU A 148 -25.91 -6.69 -14.95
N ILE A 149 -26.48 -5.49 -14.87
CA ILE A 149 -27.85 -5.27 -14.38
C ILE A 149 -28.86 -6.06 -15.22
N TYR A 150 -28.77 -6.00 -16.56
CA TYR A 150 -29.65 -6.80 -17.43
C TYR A 150 -29.47 -8.30 -17.19
N LYS A 151 -28.24 -8.79 -17.00
CA LYS A 151 -27.95 -10.18 -16.68
C LYS A 151 -28.56 -10.59 -15.32
N GLU A 152 -28.45 -9.74 -14.29
CA GLU A 152 -29.04 -9.99 -12.97
C GLU A 152 -30.58 -9.97 -12.99
N LEU A 153 -31.17 -9.12 -13.84
CA LEU A 153 -32.62 -9.02 -14.01
C LEU A 153 -33.20 -10.07 -14.97
N THR A 154 -32.36 -10.73 -15.78
CA THR A 154 -32.83 -11.74 -16.74
C THR A 154 -33.40 -12.93 -15.99
N GLY A 155 -34.68 -13.26 -16.24
CA GLY A 155 -35.39 -14.34 -15.56
C GLY A 155 -36.01 -13.95 -14.21
N GLN A 156 -35.87 -12.69 -13.77
CA GLN A 156 -36.57 -12.17 -12.60
C GLN A 156 -38.00 -11.77 -12.96
N VAL A 157 -38.99 -12.24 -12.20
CA VAL A 157 -40.39 -11.81 -12.32
C VAL A 157 -40.68 -10.77 -11.25
N LEU A 158 -40.90 -9.53 -11.66
CA LEU A 158 -41.29 -8.46 -10.75
C LEU A 158 -42.77 -8.61 -10.36
N ARG A 159 -43.06 -8.61 -9.05
CA ARG A 159 -44.43 -8.50 -8.55
C ARG A 159 -44.84 -7.03 -8.54
N VAL A 160 -45.79 -6.67 -9.39
CA VAL A 160 -46.32 -5.32 -9.49
C VAL A 160 -47.65 -5.24 -8.75
N ALA A 161 -47.77 -4.30 -7.82
CA ALA A 161 -49.04 -3.96 -7.19
C ALA A 161 -49.70 -2.81 -7.96
N THR A 162 -51.01 -2.90 -8.16
CA THR A 162 -51.80 -1.88 -8.85
C THR A 162 -53.21 -1.83 -8.26
N ILE A 163 -53.96 -0.81 -8.64
CA ILE A 163 -55.38 -0.60 -8.29
C ILE A 163 -56.17 -0.46 -9.60
N GLU A 164 -57.45 -0.81 -9.57
CA GLU A 164 -58.36 -0.57 -10.70
C GLU A 164 -58.59 0.95 -10.88
N GLU A 165 -58.31 1.47 -12.08
CA GLU A 165 -58.42 2.90 -12.38
C GLU A 165 -58.68 3.12 -13.89
N VAL A 166 -59.83 3.67 -14.25
CA VAL A 166 -60.15 3.99 -15.67
C VAL A 166 -59.43 5.29 -16.07
N PRO A 167 -58.69 5.34 -17.19
CA PRO A 167 -58.56 4.34 -18.27
C PRO A 167 -57.27 3.48 -18.23
N PHE A 168 -56.56 3.44 -17.11
CA PHE A 168 -55.21 2.86 -17.01
C PHE A 168 -55.18 1.37 -16.65
N MET A 169 -56.09 0.91 -15.79
CA MET A 169 -56.18 -0.47 -15.31
C MET A 169 -57.65 -0.88 -15.20
N MET A 170 -58.09 -1.76 -16.10
CA MET A 170 -59.51 -2.12 -16.28
C MET A 170 -59.69 -3.63 -16.31
N TYR A 171 -60.85 -4.09 -15.84
CA TYR A 171 -61.23 -5.50 -15.95
C TYR A 171 -61.37 -5.93 -17.42
N LYS A 172 -60.77 -7.06 -17.78
CA LYS A 172 -60.96 -7.72 -19.08
C LYS A 172 -61.69 -9.04 -18.88
N GLY A 173 -63.00 -9.01 -19.07
CA GLY A 173 -63.86 -10.20 -19.06
C GLY A 173 -64.86 -10.17 -20.21
N PRO A 174 -65.67 -11.24 -20.38
CA PRO A 174 -66.76 -11.23 -21.33
C PRO A 174 -67.68 -10.05 -21.05
N MET A 175 -68.08 -9.33 -22.10
CA MET A 175 -69.17 -8.37 -21.98
C MET A 175 -70.43 -9.17 -21.70
N GLU A 176 -71.01 -9.00 -20.50
CA GLU A 176 -72.40 -9.36 -20.25
C GLU A 176 -73.36 -8.41 -20.99
#